data_AF-A0A5J6MQ11-F1
#
_entry.id   AF-A0A5J6MQ11-F1
#
_cell.length_a   1.000
_cell.length_b   1.000
_cell.length_c   1.000
_cell.angle_alpha   90.00
_cell.angle_beta   90.00
_cell.angle_gamma   90.00
#
_symmetry.space_group_name_H-M   'P 1'
#
loop_
_entity.id
_entity.type
_entity.pdbx_description
1 polymer ?
#
loop_
_entity_poly.entity_id
_entity_poly.type
_entity_poly.pdbx_seq_one_letter_code
_entity_poly.pdbx_strand_id
1 'polypeptide(L)'
;MARTKNTKQLAHIDCPGGGQVWVDGTTLYIGHMRQPTGTTIVDVADPARPKILTKVELPAGWHSHKVRVANDIMIVNHERQGTDGVAEFGGGLGIYDVSKPAEPKLITKWRTHGKGVHRYDFDGRYAYISPTAEGYIGNIAMILDLKDPAKPEEVGRWWIPGQWKAGGEDYPWDNWTPPRCHHPLRVGDRLYVSYWHHGFYILDISDMSKPKAISGVNTSPTFPHPTHTCLAIPEPLKGRKVMVVADEDVAKLWPAAPAFTWIYDITNEHLPIPISTFQVEGVDPDGAPQPPMRGCHQPSERFKGTIIPFAWFAKGLRILDIADPFAPKEIAFFEPDPPEGFELASSNDVTMDSRGLLYLIDRQRGVDIVETSVL
;
A
#
# COMPACT_ATOMS: atom_id res chain seq x y z
N MET A 1 2.56 -5.02 27.48
CA MET A 1 1.10 -4.92 27.30
C MET A 1 0.86 -3.82 26.31
N ALA A 2 0.11 -4.12 25.24
CA ALA A 2 -0.26 -3.16 24.21
C ALA A 2 -0.80 -1.85 24.81
N ARG A 3 -0.38 -0.72 24.25
CA ARG A 3 -0.91 0.59 24.64
C ARG A 3 -2.11 0.90 23.77
N THR A 4 -3.19 1.40 24.37
CA THR A 4 -4.41 1.71 23.63
C THR A 4 -5.02 3.03 24.05
N LYS A 5 -5.77 3.64 23.13
CA LYS A 5 -6.68 4.75 23.39
C LYS A 5 -7.88 4.58 22.46
N ASN A 6 -9.09 4.49 23.02
CA ASN A 6 -10.34 4.29 22.27
C ASN A 6 -10.34 3.05 21.35
N THR A 7 -9.48 2.08 21.63
CA THR A 7 -9.37 0.82 20.87
C THR A 7 -9.29 -0.36 21.83
N LYS A 8 -9.67 -1.53 21.33
CA LYS A 8 -9.52 -2.80 22.04
C LYS A 8 -9.23 -3.91 21.03
N GLN A 9 -8.26 -4.75 21.35
CA GLN A 9 -7.99 -5.96 20.57
C GLN A 9 -9.10 -6.99 20.85
N LEU A 10 -9.69 -7.53 19.79
CA LEU A 10 -10.68 -8.60 19.85
C LEU A 10 -10.04 -9.98 19.74
N ALA A 11 -9.13 -10.13 18.78
CA ALA A 11 -8.43 -11.37 18.51
C ALA A 11 -7.08 -11.10 17.83
N HIS A 12 -6.21 -12.11 17.86
CA HIS A 12 -4.98 -12.14 17.11
C HIS A 12 -4.97 -13.40 16.24
N ILE A 13 -4.67 -13.24 14.95
CA ILE A 13 -4.49 -14.34 14.00
C ILE A 13 -2.99 -14.61 13.89
N ASP A 14 -2.53 -15.70 14.52
CA ASP A 14 -1.13 -16.10 14.40
C ASP A 14 -0.85 -16.64 12.98
N CYS A 15 0.01 -15.92 12.25
CA CYS A 15 0.45 -16.26 10.91
C CYS A 15 1.84 -15.63 10.64
N PRO A 16 2.55 -15.99 9.56
CA PRO A 16 3.94 -15.58 9.31
C PRO A 16 4.24 -14.07 9.21
N GLY A 17 3.23 -13.19 9.37
CA GLY A 17 3.34 -11.75 9.14
C GLY A 17 3.24 -11.36 7.66
N GLY A 18 3.00 -10.11 7.34
CA GLY A 18 2.59 -9.74 5.99
C GLY A 18 2.79 -8.29 5.57
N GLY A 19 2.49 -8.04 4.30
CA GLY A 19 2.62 -6.74 3.65
C GLY A 19 1.34 -6.03 3.33
N GLN A 20 0.22 -6.74 3.35
CA GLN A 20 -1.09 -6.21 3.06
C GLN A 20 -2.15 -7.12 3.64
N VAL A 21 -3.24 -6.50 4.08
CA VAL A 21 -4.48 -7.17 4.46
C VAL A 21 -5.66 -6.58 3.72
N TRP A 22 -6.58 -7.44 3.31
CA TRP A 22 -7.80 -7.05 2.65
C TRP A 22 -8.96 -7.90 3.13
N VAL A 23 -10.11 -7.28 3.39
CA VAL A 23 -11.31 -7.99 3.83
C VAL A 23 -12.41 -7.84 2.79
N ASP A 24 -13.04 -8.95 2.40
CA ASP A 24 -14.21 -8.96 1.53
C ASP A 24 -15.34 -9.77 2.20
N GLY A 25 -16.45 -9.11 2.49
CA GLY A 25 -17.50 -9.65 3.36
C GLY A 25 -16.95 -10.09 4.72
N THR A 26 -17.00 -11.39 5.00
CA THR A 26 -16.48 -12.02 6.22
C THR A 26 -15.18 -12.79 6.00
N THR A 27 -14.50 -12.57 4.87
CA THR A 27 -13.24 -13.25 4.55
C THR A 27 -12.09 -12.27 4.56
N LEU A 28 -11.07 -12.55 5.36
CA LEU A 28 -9.82 -11.82 5.42
C LEU A 28 -8.76 -12.52 4.56
N TYR A 29 -8.06 -11.73 3.76
CA TYR A 29 -6.95 -12.15 2.89
C TYR A 29 -5.67 -11.45 3.34
N ILE A 30 -4.61 -12.23 3.53
CA ILE A 30 -3.34 -11.75 4.10
C ILE A 30 -2.21 -12.06 3.11
N GLY A 31 -1.59 -11.03 2.52
CA GLY A 31 -0.43 -11.18 1.64
C GLY A 31 0.87 -11.20 2.45
N HIS A 32 1.66 -12.27 2.37
CA HIS A 32 2.83 -12.48 3.21
C HIS A 32 4.14 -11.99 2.60
N MET A 33 5.08 -11.59 3.47
CA MET A 33 6.39 -11.06 3.09
C MET A 33 7.36 -12.11 2.54
N ARG A 34 7.16 -13.39 2.89
CA ARG A 34 8.15 -14.46 2.69
C ARG A 34 7.46 -15.79 2.36
N GLN A 35 8.08 -16.54 1.46
CA GLN A 35 7.80 -17.96 1.21
C GLN A 35 7.95 -18.81 2.48
N PRO A 36 7.35 -20.02 2.57
CA PRO A 36 6.54 -20.69 1.54
C PRO A 36 5.09 -20.23 1.49
N THR A 37 4.59 -19.54 2.51
CA THR A 37 3.19 -19.06 2.52
C THR A 37 3.11 -17.72 1.80
N GLY A 38 2.46 -17.68 0.63
CA GLY A 38 2.25 -16.45 -0.12
C GLY A 38 1.01 -15.68 0.35
N THR A 39 -0.10 -16.37 0.58
CA THR A 39 -1.35 -15.77 1.06
C THR A 39 -2.04 -16.68 2.06
N THR A 40 -2.54 -16.14 3.18
CA THR A 40 -3.45 -16.85 4.09
C THR A 40 -4.86 -16.29 3.92
N ILE A 41 -5.86 -17.18 3.81
CA ILE A 41 -7.27 -16.83 3.72
C ILE A 41 -7.96 -17.27 5.02
N VAL A 42 -8.70 -16.38 5.65
CA VAL A 42 -9.25 -16.54 7.00
C VAL A 42 -10.73 -16.16 7.01
N ASP A 43 -11.55 -17.01 7.61
CA ASP A 43 -12.93 -16.67 7.96
C ASP A 43 -12.94 -15.82 9.23
N VAL A 44 -13.53 -14.63 9.13
CA VAL A 44 -13.69 -13.64 10.20
C VAL A 44 -15.17 -13.30 10.43
N ALA A 45 -16.09 -14.22 10.10
CA ALA A 45 -17.51 -14.09 10.41
C ALA A 45 -17.74 -13.91 11.92
N ASP A 46 -17.07 -14.74 12.73
CA ASP A 46 -16.86 -14.49 14.17
C ASP A 46 -15.47 -13.86 14.38
N PRO A 47 -15.37 -12.53 14.55
CA PRO A 47 -14.09 -11.84 14.66
C PRO A 47 -13.35 -12.16 15.98
N ALA A 48 -14.04 -12.71 16.99
CA ALA A 48 -13.40 -13.16 18.23
C ALA A 48 -12.77 -14.55 18.08
N ARG A 49 -13.15 -15.30 17.04
CA ARG A 49 -12.70 -16.68 16.79
C ARG A 49 -12.37 -16.89 15.30
N PRO A 50 -11.41 -16.13 14.75
CA PRO A 50 -11.04 -16.23 13.35
C PRO A 50 -10.51 -17.63 13.02
N LYS A 51 -10.86 -18.14 11.82
CA LYS A 51 -10.50 -19.49 11.39
C LYS A 51 -9.75 -19.44 10.07
N ILE A 52 -8.50 -19.90 10.07
CA ILE A 52 -7.74 -20.08 8.81
C ILE A 52 -8.47 -21.12 7.95
N LEU A 53 -8.83 -20.73 6.74
CA LEU A 53 -9.50 -21.58 5.76
C LEU A 53 -8.49 -22.35 4.92
N THR A 54 -7.53 -21.62 4.34
CA THR A 54 -6.49 -22.19 3.47
C THR A 54 -5.30 -21.25 3.33
N LYS A 55 -4.26 -21.72 2.63
CA LYS A 55 -3.05 -20.98 2.28
C LYS A 55 -2.72 -21.19 0.80
N VAL A 56 -2.32 -20.12 0.13
CA VAL A 56 -1.72 -20.18 -1.20
C VAL A 56 -0.21 -20.12 -1.03
N GLU A 57 0.48 -21.15 -1.51
CA GLU A 57 1.93 -21.25 -1.42
C GLU A 57 2.63 -20.44 -2.52
N LEU A 58 3.89 -20.12 -2.24
CA LEU A 58 4.76 -19.36 -3.12
C LEU A 58 6.14 -20.01 -3.18
N PRO A 59 6.74 -20.16 -4.38
CA PRO A 59 8.06 -20.74 -4.51
C PRO A 59 9.14 -19.82 -3.94
N ALA A 60 10.29 -20.42 -3.59
CA ALA A 60 11.46 -19.68 -3.12
C ALA A 60 11.94 -18.62 -4.14
N GLY A 61 12.45 -17.50 -3.62
CA GLY A 61 12.93 -16.36 -4.41
C GLY A 61 11.83 -15.39 -4.87
N TRP A 62 10.57 -15.67 -4.53
CA TRP A 62 9.43 -14.82 -4.86
C TRP A 62 8.71 -14.39 -3.57
N HIS A 63 8.07 -13.23 -3.60
CA HIS A 63 7.17 -12.77 -2.53
C HIS A 63 5.84 -12.27 -3.12
N SER A 64 4.73 -12.54 -2.42
CA SER A 64 3.35 -12.16 -2.80
C SER A 64 2.65 -11.40 -1.69
N HIS A 65 3.26 -10.27 -1.35
CA HIS A 65 2.99 -9.52 -0.15
C HIS A 65 1.88 -8.47 -0.30
N LYS A 66 1.21 -8.45 -1.45
CA LYS A 66 0.04 -7.61 -1.76
C LYS A 66 -1.11 -8.49 -2.21
N VAL A 67 -2.30 -8.21 -1.68
CA VAL A 67 -3.54 -8.94 -1.99
C VAL A 67 -4.72 -7.96 -2.09
N ARG A 68 -5.56 -8.14 -3.11
CA ARG A 68 -6.86 -7.47 -3.24
C ARG A 68 -7.91 -8.47 -3.69
N VAL A 69 -9.15 -8.25 -3.27
CA VAL A 69 -10.29 -9.05 -3.68
C VAL A 69 -11.47 -8.15 -4.02
N ALA A 70 -12.11 -8.41 -5.15
CA ALA A 70 -13.40 -7.84 -5.51
C ALA A 70 -14.10 -8.77 -6.51
N ASN A 71 -15.42 -8.88 -6.41
CA ASN A 71 -16.24 -9.70 -7.32
C ASN A 71 -15.75 -11.16 -7.44
N ASP A 72 -15.43 -11.79 -6.32
CA ASP A 72 -14.88 -13.16 -6.25
C ASP A 72 -13.52 -13.35 -6.96
N ILE A 73 -12.86 -12.26 -7.38
CA ILE A 73 -11.52 -12.29 -7.98
C ILE A 73 -10.50 -11.79 -6.96
N MET A 74 -9.55 -12.67 -6.61
CA MET A 74 -8.38 -12.32 -5.83
C MET A 74 -7.18 -12.09 -6.75
N ILE A 75 -6.51 -10.96 -6.57
CA ILE A 75 -5.22 -10.66 -7.19
C ILE A 75 -4.15 -10.74 -6.10
N VAL A 76 -3.00 -11.32 -6.43
CA VAL A 76 -1.78 -11.25 -5.62
C VAL A 76 -0.61 -10.82 -6.50
N ASN A 77 0.31 -10.01 -5.97
CA ASN A 77 1.52 -9.72 -6.72
C ASN A 77 2.49 -10.91 -6.67
N HIS A 78 3.29 -11.08 -7.71
CA HIS A 78 4.47 -11.92 -7.69
C HIS A 78 5.66 -11.03 -8.06
N GLU A 79 6.50 -10.75 -7.08
CA GLU A 79 7.73 -9.98 -7.23
C GLU A 79 8.93 -10.83 -6.85
N ARG A 80 10.06 -10.65 -7.54
CA ARG A 80 11.29 -11.36 -7.23
C ARG A 80 11.97 -10.74 -6.01
N GLN A 81 12.21 -11.55 -4.99
CA GLN A 81 12.94 -11.18 -3.79
C GLN A 81 14.39 -11.67 -3.88
N GLY A 82 15.34 -10.74 -3.88
CA GLY A 82 16.76 -11.07 -4.00
C GLY A 82 17.15 -11.56 -5.39
N THR A 83 18.17 -12.44 -5.43
CA THR A 83 18.73 -13.02 -6.66
C THR A 83 18.23 -14.43 -6.94
N ASP A 84 17.64 -15.07 -5.94
CA ASP A 84 17.13 -16.43 -6.03
C ASP A 84 15.76 -16.47 -6.72
N GLY A 85 15.34 -17.67 -7.15
CA GLY A 85 14.03 -17.92 -7.72
C GLY A 85 14.09 -18.50 -9.12
N VAL A 86 13.24 -19.49 -9.38
CA VAL A 86 13.17 -20.14 -10.70
C VAL A 86 12.63 -19.16 -11.74
N ALA A 87 13.38 -18.98 -12.82
CA ALA A 87 12.99 -18.07 -13.91
C ALA A 87 11.63 -18.43 -14.51
N GLU A 88 11.30 -19.72 -14.51
CA GLU A 88 10.01 -20.23 -14.98
C GLU A 88 8.82 -19.64 -14.21
N PHE A 89 8.91 -19.32 -12.92
CA PHE A 89 7.76 -18.76 -12.19
C PHE A 89 7.43 -17.34 -12.65
N GLY A 90 8.46 -16.49 -12.83
CA GLY A 90 8.36 -15.14 -13.38
C GLY A 90 7.55 -14.13 -12.56
N GLY A 91 7.88 -12.85 -12.73
CA GLY A 91 7.17 -11.75 -12.08
C GLY A 91 5.79 -11.49 -12.68
N GLY A 92 4.92 -10.79 -11.96
CA GLY A 92 3.63 -10.34 -12.46
C GLY A 92 2.54 -10.46 -11.41
N LEU A 93 1.39 -11.02 -11.77
CA LEU A 93 0.25 -11.24 -10.89
C LEU A 93 -0.19 -12.70 -10.91
N GLY A 94 -0.68 -13.21 -9.78
CA GLY A 94 -1.55 -14.38 -9.73
C GLY A 94 -3.00 -13.92 -9.59
N ILE A 95 -3.89 -14.44 -10.42
CA ILE A 95 -5.31 -14.07 -10.45
C ILE A 95 -6.12 -15.33 -10.18
N TYR A 96 -6.95 -15.30 -9.13
CA TYR A 96 -7.63 -16.46 -8.58
C TYR A 96 -9.14 -16.21 -8.49
N ASP A 97 -9.92 -17.24 -8.75
CA ASP A 97 -11.32 -17.35 -8.34
C ASP A 97 -11.35 -17.72 -6.87
N VAL A 98 -12.02 -16.89 -6.07
CA VAL A 98 -12.23 -17.05 -4.64
C VAL A 98 -13.72 -17.05 -4.25
N SER A 99 -14.62 -17.34 -5.19
CA SER A 99 -16.05 -17.57 -4.91
C SER A 99 -16.28 -18.65 -3.86
N LYS A 100 -15.30 -19.55 -3.69
CA LYS A 100 -15.15 -20.46 -2.56
C LYS A 100 -13.82 -20.17 -1.87
N PRO A 101 -13.78 -19.31 -0.84
CA PRO A 101 -12.51 -18.86 -0.25
C PRO A 101 -11.63 -19.97 0.35
N ALA A 102 -12.21 -21.10 0.75
CA ALA A 102 -11.46 -22.27 1.23
C ALA A 102 -10.76 -23.06 0.11
N GLU A 103 -11.15 -22.84 -1.15
CA GLU A 103 -10.66 -23.55 -2.35
C GLU A 103 -10.29 -22.55 -3.47
N PRO A 104 -9.31 -21.63 -3.24
CA PRO A 104 -8.93 -20.64 -4.25
C PRO A 104 -8.38 -21.35 -5.50
N LYS A 105 -8.87 -20.95 -6.68
CA LYS A 105 -8.46 -21.54 -7.96
C LYS A 105 -7.72 -20.53 -8.80
N LEU A 106 -6.47 -20.83 -9.17
CA LEU A 106 -5.73 -19.99 -10.11
C LEU A 106 -6.47 -19.97 -11.46
N ILE A 107 -6.89 -18.78 -11.88
CA ILE A 107 -7.45 -18.55 -13.21
C ILE A 107 -6.30 -18.37 -14.20
N THR A 108 -5.38 -17.45 -13.89
CA THR A 108 -4.23 -17.17 -14.73
C THR A 108 -3.06 -16.57 -13.95
N LYS A 109 -1.86 -16.78 -14.49
CA LYS A 109 -0.65 -16.06 -14.10
C LYS A 109 -0.38 -15.01 -15.18
N TRP A 110 -0.69 -13.76 -14.90
CA TRP A 110 -0.23 -12.66 -15.74
C TRP A 110 1.25 -12.41 -15.47
N ARG A 111 2.05 -12.34 -16.54
CA ARG A 111 3.51 -12.21 -16.45
C ARG A 111 3.94 -10.85 -16.94
N THR A 112 4.90 -10.28 -16.24
CA THR A 112 5.62 -9.09 -16.69
C THR A 112 7.11 -9.37 -16.77
N HIS A 113 7.84 -8.46 -17.41
CA HIS A 113 9.28 -8.50 -17.51
C HIS A 113 9.94 -8.10 -16.18
N GLY A 114 11.16 -8.56 -15.94
CA GLY A 114 11.94 -8.15 -14.77
C GLY A 114 11.45 -8.76 -13.45
N LYS A 115 11.35 -7.92 -12.42
CA LYS A 115 11.08 -8.39 -11.04
C LYS A 115 9.60 -8.72 -10.82
N GLY A 116 8.66 -8.04 -11.46
CA GLY A 116 7.23 -8.28 -11.26
C GLY A 116 6.43 -7.03 -10.94
N VAL A 117 5.28 -7.22 -10.29
CA VAL A 117 4.44 -6.13 -9.78
C VAL A 117 4.77 -5.89 -8.32
N HIS A 118 5.01 -4.64 -7.93
CA HIS A 118 5.31 -4.30 -6.55
C HIS A 118 4.04 -4.03 -5.73
N ARG A 119 3.20 -3.09 -6.18
CA ARG A 119 1.93 -2.70 -5.55
C ARG A 119 0.87 -2.43 -6.60
N TYR A 120 -0.38 -2.37 -6.15
CA TYR A 120 -1.52 -2.09 -6.99
C TYR A 120 -2.78 -1.75 -6.18
N ASP A 121 -3.75 -1.21 -6.89
CA ASP A 121 -5.15 -1.14 -6.51
C ASP A 121 -6.00 -1.95 -7.51
N PHE A 122 -7.20 -2.38 -7.09
CA PHE A 122 -8.13 -3.15 -7.92
C PHE A 122 -9.57 -2.75 -7.61
N ASP A 123 -10.28 -2.22 -8.63
CA ASP A 123 -11.65 -1.71 -8.48
C ASP A 123 -12.73 -2.74 -8.83
N GLY A 124 -12.35 -4.01 -9.02
CA GLY A 124 -13.25 -5.10 -9.44
C GLY A 124 -13.38 -5.28 -10.95
N ARG A 125 -12.83 -4.37 -11.76
CA ARG A 125 -12.66 -4.56 -13.21
C ARG A 125 -11.24 -4.24 -13.66
N TYR A 126 -10.69 -3.12 -13.24
CA TYR A 126 -9.37 -2.66 -13.62
C TYR A 126 -8.39 -2.78 -12.46
N ALA A 127 -7.17 -3.22 -12.76
CA ALA A 127 -6.06 -3.20 -11.82
C ALA A 127 -5.08 -2.08 -12.20
N TYR A 128 -4.77 -1.22 -11.24
CA TYR A 128 -3.81 -0.11 -11.37
C TYR A 128 -2.51 -0.54 -10.72
N ILE A 129 -1.56 -1.00 -11.52
CA ILE A 129 -0.42 -1.79 -11.07
C ILE A 129 0.90 -1.04 -11.25
N SER A 130 1.90 -1.40 -10.45
CA SER A 130 3.27 -0.91 -10.58
C SER A 130 4.24 -2.01 -11.05
N PRO A 131 4.21 -2.46 -12.32
CA PRO A 131 5.10 -3.51 -12.84
C PRO A 131 6.48 -2.95 -13.21
N THR A 132 7.51 -3.80 -13.15
CA THR A 132 8.64 -3.67 -14.08
C THR A 132 8.20 -4.10 -15.47
N ALA A 133 8.63 -3.40 -16.52
CA ALA A 133 8.18 -3.64 -17.90
C ALA A 133 9.35 -3.66 -18.89
N GLU A 134 9.19 -4.35 -20.02
CA GLU A 134 10.22 -4.43 -21.06
C GLU A 134 10.55 -3.05 -21.61
N GLY A 135 11.84 -2.75 -21.72
CA GLY A 135 12.30 -1.46 -22.24
C GLY A 135 12.20 -0.31 -21.25
N TYR A 136 11.76 -0.55 -20.01
CA TYR A 136 11.66 0.47 -18.96
C TYR A 136 12.68 0.25 -17.84
N ILE A 137 13.14 1.36 -17.25
CA ILE A 137 13.94 1.37 -16.03
C ILE A 137 12.99 1.45 -14.82
N GLY A 138 13.11 0.47 -13.92
CA GLY A 138 12.32 0.42 -12.69
C GLY A 138 10.85 0.06 -12.91
N ASN A 139 10.02 0.40 -11.94
CA ASN A 139 8.57 0.21 -12.00
C ASN A 139 7.90 1.43 -12.63
N ILE A 140 6.88 1.21 -13.46
CA ILE A 140 6.03 2.25 -14.07
C ILE A 140 4.58 2.09 -13.61
N ALA A 141 3.70 3.05 -13.91
CA ALA A 141 2.26 2.88 -13.71
C ALA A 141 1.64 2.19 -14.94
N MET A 142 0.76 1.21 -14.73
CA MET A 142 0.05 0.49 -15.80
C MET A 142 -1.37 0.17 -15.36
N ILE A 143 -2.31 0.21 -16.31
CA ILE A 143 -3.73 -0.10 -16.12
C ILE A 143 -4.02 -1.38 -16.89
N LEU A 144 -4.50 -2.42 -16.19
CA LEU A 144 -4.97 -3.67 -16.79
C LEU A 144 -6.51 -3.75 -16.71
N ASP A 145 -7.18 -4.16 -17.78
CA ASP A 145 -8.60 -4.57 -17.77
C ASP A 145 -8.66 -6.08 -17.49
N LEU A 146 -9.40 -6.45 -16.45
CA LEU A 146 -9.68 -7.83 -16.06
C LEU A 146 -11.13 -8.23 -16.39
N LYS A 147 -11.75 -7.60 -17.39
CA LYS A 147 -13.05 -8.02 -17.92
C LYS A 147 -13.11 -9.53 -18.21
N ASP A 148 -12.03 -10.09 -18.77
CA ASP A 148 -11.76 -11.52 -18.77
C ASP A 148 -10.54 -11.79 -17.86
N PRO A 149 -10.74 -12.27 -16.61
CA PRO A 149 -9.63 -12.51 -15.69
C PRO A 149 -8.68 -13.61 -16.17
N ALA A 150 -9.07 -14.44 -17.14
CA ALA A 150 -8.16 -15.42 -17.76
C ALA A 150 -7.22 -14.78 -18.80
N LYS A 151 -7.58 -13.60 -19.32
CA LYS A 151 -6.83 -12.84 -20.31
C LYS A 151 -6.78 -11.35 -19.95
N PRO A 152 -6.03 -10.95 -18.89
CA PRO A 152 -5.87 -9.54 -18.55
C PRO A 152 -5.20 -8.79 -19.71
N GLU A 153 -5.81 -7.66 -20.10
CA GLU A 153 -5.33 -6.84 -21.20
C GLU A 153 -4.82 -5.50 -20.68
N GLU A 154 -3.70 -5.03 -21.23
CA GLU A 154 -3.23 -3.69 -20.91
C GLU A 154 -4.07 -2.64 -21.63
N VAL A 155 -4.53 -1.65 -20.87
CA VAL A 155 -5.30 -0.52 -21.38
C VAL A 155 -4.38 0.65 -21.69
N GLY A 156 -3.49 0.98 -20.75
CA GLY A 156 -2.58 2.11 -20.85
C GLY A 156 -1.52 2.09 -19.76
N ARG A 157 -0.50 2.94 -19.90
CA ARG A 157 0.62 3.05 -18.96
C ARG A 157 1.16 4.47 -18.92
N TRP A 158 1.92 4.78 -17.88
CA TRP A 158 2.58 6.08 -17.70
C TRP A 158 3.88 5.93 -16.90
N TRP A 159 4.83 6.81 -17.18
CA TRP A 159 6.16 6.84 -16.57
C TRP A 159 6.71 8.26 -16.48
N ILE A 160 7.71 8.48 -15.63
CA ILE A 160 8.44 9.75 -15.55
C ILE A 160 9.58 9.78 -16.57
N PRO A 161 10.04 10.97 -17.03
CA PRO A 161 11.12 11.08 -18.02
C PRO A 161 12.36 10.23 -17.67
N GLY A 162 12.95 9.61 -18.68
CA GLY A 162 14.13 8.75 -18.56
C GLY A 162 13.83 7.30 -18.21
N GLN A 163 12.58 6.93 -17.88
CA GLN A 163 12.24 5.53 -17.66
C GLN A 163 12.17 4.75 -18.97
N TRP A 164 11.80 5.35 -20.11
CA TRP A 164 11.60 4.60 -21.37
C TRP A 164 12.88 4.48 -22.19
N LYS A 165 13.78 3.63 -21.70
CA LYS A 165 15.08 3.33 -22.33
C LYS A 165 14.94 2.81 -23.76
N ALA A 166 13.97 1.92 -24.02
CA ALA A 166 13.78 1.38 -25.38
C ALA A 166 13.28 2.42 -26.39
N GLY A 167 12.66 3.50 -25.92
CA GLY A 167 12.29 4.65 -26.76
C GLY A 167 13.42 5.64 -26.99
N GLY A 168 14.59 5.43 -26.38
CA GLY A 168 15.73 6.33 -26.51
C GLY A 168 15.62 7.61 -25.68
N GLU A 169 14.83 7.62 -24.59
CA GLU A 169 14.82 8.75 -23.66
C GLU A 169 16.21 8.95 -23.02
N ASP A 170 16.64 10.21 -22.91
CA ASP A 170 17.77 10.58 -22.07
C ASP A 170 17.45 10.24 -20.61
N TYR A 171 18.45 9.79 -19.85
CA TYR A 171 18.30 9.42 -18.44
C TYR A 171 18.80 10.56 -17.53
N PRO A 172 17.91 11.37 -16.93
CA PRO A 172 18.32 12.54 -16.15
C PRO A 172 18.66 12.23 -14.69
N TRP A 173 18.63 10.95 -14.28
CA TRP A 173 18.70 10.54 -12.86
C TRP A 173 20.04 9.93 -12.46
N ASP A 174 21.12 10.15 -13.21
CA ASP A 174 22.45 9.55 -12.93
C ASP A 174 22.99 9.86 -11.52
N ASN A 175 22.68 11.05 -11.01
CA ASN A 175 23.09 11.50 -9.66
C ASN A 175 21.98 11.35 -8.62
N TRP A 176 20.98 10.50 -8.90
CA TRP A 176 19.84 10.24 -8.00
C TRP A 176 19.49 8.75 -8.00
N THR A 177 18.57 8.35 -7.12
CA THR A 177 18.12 6.95 -7.08
C THR A 177 17.27 6.61 -8.31
N PRO A 178 17.36 5.39 -8.87
CA PRO A 178 16.53 4.98 -9.99
C PRO A 178 15.02 5.16 -9.71
N PRO A 179 14.25 5.67 -10.67
CA PRO A 179 12.82 5.89 -10.50
C PRO A 179 12.05 4.59 -10.32
N ARG A 180 11.09 4.60 -9.39
CA ARG A 180 10.25 3.46 -9.06
C ARG A 180 8.84 3.92 -8.73
N CYS A 181 7.91 3.73 -9.67
CA CYS A 181 6.49 3.80 -9.38
C CYS A 181 6.17 2.82 -8.25
N HIS A 182 5.56 3.32 -7.19
CA HIS A 182 5.24 2.53 -6.02
C HIS A 182 3.75 2.21 -5.96
N HIS A 183 2.85 3.20 -5.84
CA HIS A 183 1.41 2.94 -5.68
C HIS A 183 0.53 3.81 -6.57
N PRO A 184 -0.18 3.23 -7.55
CA PRO A 184 -1.25 3.89 -8.28
C PRO A 184 -2.61 3.72 -7.58
N LEU A 185 -3.24 4.83 -7.18
CA LEU A 185 -4.57 4.84 -6.56
C LEU A 185 -5.56 5.67 -7.38
N ARG A 186 -6.73 5.09 -7.70
CA ARG A 186 -7.73 5.75 -8.53
C ARG A 186 -8.82 6.45 -7.71
N VAL A 187 -9.19 7.66 -8.12
CA VAL A 187 -10.46 8.31 -7.72
C VAL A 187 -11.10 8.93 -8.95
N GLY A 188 -12.23 8.37 -9.40
CA GLY A 188 -12.90 8.83 -10.63
C GLY A 188 -11.97 8.79 -11.84
N ASP A 189 -11.79 9.92 -12.52
CA ASP A 189 -10.91 10.06 -13.70
C ASP A 189 -9.50 10.55 -13.32
N ARG A 190 -9.07 10.29 -12.08
CA ARG A 190 -7.72 10.59 -11.60
C ARG A 190 -7.00 9.34 -11.13
N LEU A 191 -5.71 9.28 -11.43
CA LEU A 191 -4.79 8.32 -10.86
C LEU A 191 -3.70 9.07 -10.09
N TYR A 192 -3.62 8.84 -8.79
CA TYR A 192 -2.61 9.39 -7.89
C TYR A 192 -1.49 8.37 -7.77
N VAL A 193 -0.33 8.69 -8.32
CA VAL A 193 0.80 7.77 -8.38
C VAL A 193 1.93 8.24 -7.48
N SER A 194 2.31 7.42 -6.51
CA SER A 194 3.49 7.65 -5.70
C SER A 194 4.73 7.05 -6.37
N TYR A 195 5.85 7.75 -6.29
CA TYR A 195 7.14 7.29 -6.77
C TYR A 195 8.17 7.39 -5.65
N TRP A 196 8.80 6.25 -5.32
CA TRP A 196 9.85 6.22 -4.30
C TRP A 196 10.96 7.20 -4.65
N HIS A 197 11.17 8.19 -3.78
CA HIS A 197 12.18 9.25 -3.89
C HIS A 197 12.07 10.17 -5.13
N HIS A 198 10.95 10.12 -5.86
CA HIS A 198 10.64 11.03 -6.97
C HIS A 198 9.29 11.73 -6.79
N GLY A 199 8.75 11.72 -5.57
CA GLY A 199 7.53 12.41 -5.22
C GLY A 199 6.25 11.69 -5.63
N PHE A 200 5.24 12.46 -6.00
CA PHE A 200 3.98 11.96 -6.54
C PHE A 200 3.56 12.72 -7.79
N TYR A 201 2.65 12.11 -8.55
CA TYR A 201 2.02 12.72 -9.72
C TYR A 201 0.51 12.51 -9.69
N ILE A 202 -0.22 13.52 -10.17
CA ILE A 202 -1.66 13.43 -10.42
C ILE A 202 -1.84 13.24 -11.91
N LEU A 203 -2.45 12.12 -12.32
CA LEU A 203 -2.70 11.83 -13.73
C LEU A 203 -4.20 11.96 -14.04
N ASP A 204 -4.51 12.55 -15.19
CA ASP A 204 -5.82 12.44 -15.84
C ASP A 204 -5.90 11.10 -16.57
N ILE A 205 -6.91 10.30 -16.24
CA ILE A 205 -7.20 9.01 -16.86
C ILE A 205 -8.64 8.93 -17.42
N SER A 206 -9.23 10.08 -17.76
CA SER A 206 -10.53 10.13 -18.46
C SER A 206 -10.53 9.32 -19.77
N ASP A 207 -9.36 9.26 -20.44
CA ASP A 207 -9.01 8.20 -21.39
C ASP A 207 -7.90 7.33 -20.75
N MET A 208 -8.30 6.19 -20.18
CA MET A 208 -7.37 5.26 -19.51
C MET A 208 -6.26 4.73 -20.45
N SER A 209 -6.47 4.76 -21.77
CA SER A 209 -5.45 4.33 -22.72
C SER A 209 -4.32 5.36 -22.89
N LYS A 210 -4.54 6.59 -22.41
CA LYS A 210 -3.59 7.69 -22.51
C LYS A 210 -3.54 8.49 -21.20
N PRO A 211 -3.04 7.90 -20.10
CA PRO A 211 -2.86 8.67 -18.87
C PRO A 211 -1.96 9.89 -19.11
N LYS A 212 -2.35 11.06 -18.61
CA LYS A 212 -1.62 12.32 -18.79
C LYS A 212 -1.30 12.95 -17.44
N ALA A 213 -0.05 13.35 -17.23
CA ALA A 213 0.31 14.09 -16.03
C ALA A 213 -0.36 15.48 -16.02
N ILE A 214 -1.04 15.79 -14.93
CA ILE A 214 -1.56 17.13 -14.62
C ILE A 214 -0.50 17.93 -13.87
N SER A 215 0.12 17.29 -12.89
CA SER A 215 1.16 17.85 -12.03
C SER A 215 2.02 16.76 -11.41
N GLY A 216 3.17 17.17 -10.86
CA GLY A 216 4.00 16.36 -9.99
C GLY A 216 4.68 17.21 -8.94
N VAL A 217 4.81 16.68 -7.73
CA VAL A 217 5.51 17.33 -6.62
C VAL A 217 6.51 16.36 -6.04
N ASN A 218 7.77 16.78 -5.94
CA ASN A 218 8.86 15.97 -5.41
C ASN A 218 9.49 16.64 -4.18
N THR A 219 9.13 16.13 -3.00
CA THR A 219 9.72 16.53 -1.71
C THR A 219 11.00 15.77 -1.38
N SER A 220 11.31 14.70 -2.13
CA SER A 220 12.40 13.78 -1.78
C SER A 220 13.82 14.36 -1.81
N PRO A 221 14.14 15.44 -2.55
CA PRO A 221 15.41 16.15 -2.41
C PRO A 221 15.62 16.76 -1.01
N THR A 222 14.55 17.01 -0.25
CA THR A 222 14.61 17.56 1.11
C THR A 222 14.27 16.53 2.18
N PHE A 223 13.38 15.59 1.87
CA PHE A 223 12.92 14.54 2.77
C PHE A 223 13.37 13.16 2.24
N PRO A 224 14.33 12.48 2.86
CA PRO A 224 15.02 11.31 2.28
C PRO A 224 14.17 10.04 2.17
N HIS A 225 12.89 10.11 2.50
CA HIS A 225 12.00 8.98 2.64
C HIS A 225 11.29 8.72 1.30
N PRO A 226 10.99 7.46 0.95
CA PRO A 226 10.21 7.16 -0.23
C PRO A 226 8.77 7.68 -0.07
N THR A 227 8.31 8.47 -1.05
CA THR A 227 6.87 8.75 -1.20
C THR A 227 6.13 7.47 -1.53
N HIS A 228 5.28 7.03 -0.61
CA HIS A 228 4.79 5.65 -0.57
C HIS A 228 3.30 5.55 -0.95
N THR A 229 2.41 6.36 -0.38
CA THR A 229 0.97 6.30 -0.71
C THR A 229 0.38 7.69 -0.85
N CYS A 230 -0.39 7.91 -1.91
CA CYS A 230 -1.08 9.16 -2.18
C CYS A 230 -2.59 8.90 -2.17
N LEU A 231 -3.20 9.03 -0.99
CA LEU A 231 -4.62 8.76 -0.77
C LEU A 231 -5.43 10.06 -0.92
N ALA A 232 -6.07 10.23 -2.07
CA ALA A 232 -7.00 11.34 -2.28
C ALA A 232 -8.31 11.12 -1.53
N ILE A 233 -8.81 12.17 -0.87
CA ILE A 233 -10.08 12.14 -0.15
C ILE A 233 -11.21 12.45 -1.14
N PRO A 234 -12.20 11.55 -1.31
CA PRO A 234 -13.25 11.74 -2.31
C PRO A 234 -14.08 13.00 -2.10
N GLU A 235 -14.42 13.28 -0.84
CA GLU A 235 -15.27 14.41 -0.48
C GLU A 235 -14.44 15.63 -0.05
N PRO A 236 -14.88 16.86 -0.39
CA PRO A 236 -14.18 18.06 0.04
C PRO A 236 -14.14 18.24 1.56
N LEU A 237 -12.98 18.60 2.09
CA LEU A 237 -12.80 18.94 3.50
C LEU A 237 -12.62 20.45 3.64
N LYS A 238 -13.50 21.10 4.41
CA LYS A 238 -13.58 22.57 4.50
C LYS A 238 -13.59 23.26 3.12
N GLY A 239 -14.29 22.66 2.16
CA GLY A 239 -14.41 23.18 0.78
C GLY A 239 -13.19 22.95 -0.12
N ARG A 240 -12.25 22.08 0.28
CA ARG A 240 -11.02 21.77 -0.45
C ARG A 240 -10.97 20.31 -0.87
N LYS A 241 -10.41 20.04 -2.05
CA LYS A 241 -9.97 18.67 -2.38
C LYS A 241 -8.67 18.40 -1.63
N VAL A 242 -8.62 17.32 -0.86
CA VAL A 242 -7.49 16.99 0.01
C VAL A 242 -6.87 15.66 -0.40
N MET A 243 -5.55 15.57 -0.26
CA MET A 243 -4.81 14.31 -0.43
C MET A 243 -3.89 14.08 0.76
N VAL A 244 -3.93 12.88 1.31
CA VAL A 244 -3.01 12.41 2.34
C VAL A 244 -1.85 11.70 1.65
N VAL A 245 -0.62 12.15 1.89
CA VAL A 245 0.58 11.53 1.33
C VAL A 245 1.40 10.94 2.46
N ALA A 246 1.57 9.62 2.46
CA ALA A 246 2.42 8.93 3.41
C ALA A 246 3.79 8.73 2.78
N ASP A 247 4.82 9.29 3.43
CA ASP A 247 6.18 8.82 3.22
C ASP A 247 6.40 7.59 4.09
N GLU A 248 7.14 6.62 3.56
CA GLU A 248 7.45 5.39 4.26
C GLU A 248 8.77 5.51 5.03
N ASP A 249 8.81 5.04 6.27
CA ASP A 249 10.04 5.03 7.07
C ASP A 249 11.00 3.88 6.72
N VAL A 250 11.34 3.72 5.44
CA VAL A 250 12.32 2.74 4.94
C VAL A 250 13.25 3.38 3.92
N ALA A 251 14.35 2.69 3.58
CA ALA A 251 15.23 3.07 2.48
C ALA A 251 15.66 4.55 2.46
N LYS A 252 15.90 5.14 3.65
CA LYS A 252 16.30 6.55 3.78
C LYS A 252 17.56 6.82 2.97
N LEU A 253 17.56 7.88 2.15
CA LEU A 253 18.72 8.29 1.35
C LEU A 253 19.88 8.80 2.21
N TRP A 254 19.61 9.36 3.40
CA TRP A 254 20.59 9.76 4.40
C TRP A 254 20.01 9.59 5.82
N PRO A 255 20.86 9.58 6.87
CA PRO A 255 20.37 9.54 8.25
C PRO A 255 19.42 10.71 8.53
N ALA A 256 18.20 10.40 8.95
CA ALA A 256 17.15 11.38 9.23
C ALA A 256 16.15 10.85 10.26
N ALA A 257 15.38 11.78 10.83
CA ALA A 257 14.25 11.47 11.70
C ALA A 257 13.23 10.54 11.01
N PRO A 258 12.33 9.87 11.75
CA PRO A 258 11.33 8.98 11.15
C PRO A 258 10.38 9.67 10.18
N ALA A 259 9.87 8.93 9.18
CA ALA A 259 8.85 9.45 8.25
C ALA A 259 7.58 9.91 8.97
N PHE A 260 6.83 10.77 8.30
CA PHE A 260 5.53 11.29 8.72
C PHE A 260 4.56 11.33 7.52
N THR A 261 3.32 11.77 7.74
CA THR A 261 2.36 11.97 6.65
C THR A 261 2.08 13.45 6.40
N TRP A 262 1.88 13.79 5.14
CA TRP A 262 1.54 15.11 4.64
C TRP A 262 0.05 15.21 4.34
N ILE A 263 -0.51 16.41 4.51
CA ILE A 263 -1.82 16.77 3.99
C ILE A 263 -1.60 17.83 2.90
N TYR A 264 -2.04 17.52 1.68
CA TYR A 264 -1.99 18.41 0.52
C TYR A 264 -3.38 18.95 0.20
N ASP A 265 -3.45 20.25 -0.11
CA ASP A 265 -4.56 20.82 -0.87
C ASP A 265 -4.31 20.57 -2.37
N ILE A 266 -5.24 19.87 -3.01
CA ILE A 266 -5.24 19.56 -4.44
C ILE A 266 -6.46 20.16 -5.14
N THR A 267 -7.08 21.20 -4.57
CA THR A 267 -8.22 21.90 -5.17
C THR A 267 -7.85 22.45 -6.55
N ASN A 268 -6.64 23.00 -6.67
CA ASN A 268 -6.00 23.23 -7.96
C ASN A 268 -5.01 22.10 -8.24
N GLU A 269 -5.43 21.11 -9.03
CA GLU A 269 -4.64 19.91 -9.34
C GLU A 269 -3.34 20.20 -10.12
N HIS A 270 -3.19 21.41 -10.68
CA HIS A 270 -1.94 21.87 -11.31
C HIS A 270 -0.91 22.42 -10.32
N LEU A 271 -1.33 22.71 -9.09
CA LEU A 271 -0.47 23.24 -8.04
C LEU A 271 -0.85 22.62 -6.69
N PRO A 272 -0.52 21.33 -6.46
CA PRO A 272 -0.66 20.73 -5.13
C PRO A 272 0.21 21.49 -4.11
N ILE A 273 -0.37 21.85 -2.96
CA ILE A 273 0.34 22.57 -1.90
C ILE A 273 0.24 21.78 -0.60
N PRO A 274 1.35 21.49 0.10
CA PRO A 274 1.29 20.91 1.44
C PRO A 274 0.73 21.97 2.40
N ILE A 275 -0.32 21.64 3.14
CA ILE A 275 -1.01 22.55 4.08
C ILE A 275 -0.81 22.15 5.53
N SER A 276 -0.48 20.89 5.81
CA SER A 276 -0.04 20.44 7.14
C SER A 276 0.68 19.09 7.06
N THR A 277 1.18 18.64 8.20
CA THR A 277 1.74 17.30 8.39
C THR A 277 1.18 16.69 9.68
N PHE A 278 1.35 15.39 9.86
CA PHE A 278 1.09 14.71 11.12
C PHE A 278 2.24 13.74 11.44
N GLN A 279 2.75 13.80 12.66
CA GLN A 279 3.71 12.85 13.23
C GLN A 279 3.17 12.38 14.59
N VAL A 280 3.37 11.10 14.90
CA VAL A 280 2.99 10.53 16.20
C VAL A 280 3.84 11.16 17.31
N GLU A 281 3.20 11.58 18.39
CA GLU A 281 3.87 12.23 19.52
C GLU A 281 5.01 11.35 20.08
N GLY A 282 6.17 11.99 20.30
CA GLY A 282 7.37 11.32 20.83
C GLY A 282 8.14 10.45 19.83
N VAL A 283 7.68 10.30 18.58
CA VAL A 283 8.47 9.62 17.53
C VAL A 283 9.69 10.45 17.13
N ASP A 284 9.55 11.78 17.05
CA ASP A 284 10.62 12.69 16.67
C ASP A 284 10.77 13.81 17.73
N PRO A 285 11.41 13.53 18.88
CA PRO A 285 11.47 14.48 19.99
C PRO A 285 12.46 15.63 19.76
N ASP A 286 13.50 15.42 18.94
CA ASP A 286 14.64 16.34 18.80
C ASP A 286 15.20 16.44 17.37
N GLY A 287 14.59 15.79 16.38
CA GLY A 287 15.06 15.76 15.00
C GLY A 287 16.22 14.79 14.76
N ALA A 288 16.65 14.01 15.74
CA ALA A 288 17.80 13.13 15.60
C ALA A 288 17.52 11.97 14.61
N PRO A 289 18.54 11.54 13.83
CA PRO A 289 18.41 10.37 12.99
C PRO A 289 18.04 9.11 13.76
N GLN A 290 17.07 8.35 13.21
CA GLN A 290 16.63 7.09 13.80
C GLN A 290 16.65 5.95 12.78
N PRO A 291 16.81 4.68 13.24
CA PRO A 291 16.68 3.52 12.37
C PRO A 291 15.34 3.49 11.62
N PRO A 292 15.26 2.82 10.44
CA PRO A 292 14.02 2.59 9.71
C PRO A 292 12.96 1.86 10.54
N MET A 293 11.72 1.83 10.01
CA MET A 293 10.55 1.15 10.57
C MET A 293 10.13 1.69 11.95
N ARG A 294 10.35 2.98 12.21
CA ARG A 294 9.90 3.67 13.42
C ARG A 294 8.79 4.70 13.15
N GLY A 295 8.68 5.16 11.90
CA GLY A 295 7.76 6.19 11.46
C GLY A 295 6.58 5.71 10.62
N CYS A 296 6.03 6.62 9.83
CA CYS A 296 4.87 6.42 8.98
C CYS A 296 5.08 5.32 7.93
N HIS A 297 3.99 4.65 7.53
CA HIS A 297 4.00 3.70 6.42
C HIS A 297 2.74 3.81 5.54
N GLN A 298 1.58 3.34 6.01
CA GLN A 298 0.43 3.11 5.13
C GLN A 298 -0.89 3.58 5.75
N PRO A 299 -1.60 4.54 5.12
CA PRO A 299 -3.01 4.76 5.42
C PRO A 299 -3.85 3.57 4.95
N SER A 300 -4.91 3.26 5.69
CA SER A 300 -5.98 2.42 5.18
C SER A 300 -6.64 3.12 4.01
N GLU A 301 -6.76 2.40 2.90
CA GLU A 301 -7.49 2.86 1.73
C GLU A 301 -9.00 2.69 1.89
N ARG A 302 -9.43 2.07 3.00
CA ARG A 302 -10.82 2.06 3.47
C ARG A 302 -10.94 2.83 4.76
N PHE A 303 -11.75 3.86 4.75
CA PHE A 303 -11.93 4.77 5.88
C PHE A 303 -13.37 5.27 5.93
N LYS A 304 -13.76 5.94 7.01
CA LYS A 304 -15.12 6.46 7.19
C LYS A 304 -15.11 7.97 7.40
N GLY A 305 -15.74 8.70 6.48
CA GLY A 305 -15.77 10.16 6.52
C GLY A 305 -14.35 10.72 6.53
N THR A 306 -13.96 11.36 7.63
CA THR A 306 -12.65 12.00 7.82
C THR A 306 -11.69 11.20 8.69
N ILE A 307 -12.08 9.99 9.11
CA ILE A 307 -11.36 9.19 10.07
C ILE A 307 -10.59 8.09 9.34
N ILE A 308 -9.26 8.19 9.33
CA ILE A 308 -8.35 7.33 8.57
C ILE A 308 -7.49 6.49 9.53
N PRO A 309 -7.66 5.16 9.54
CA PRO A 309 -6.72 4.23 10.15
C PRO A 309 -5.37 4.26 9.41
N PHE A 310 -4.27 4.12 10.14
CA PHE A 310 -2.90 4.16 9.64
C PHE A 310 -2.06 3.07 10.30
N ALA A 311 -1.27 2.35 9.51
CA ALA A 311 -0.16 1.56 10.01
C ALA A 311 1.10 2.45 10.10
N TRP A 312 1.71 2.44 11.28
CA TRP A 312 2.85 3.30 11.63
C TRP A 312 4.02 2.48 12.17
N PHE A 313 4.39 1.38 11.50
CA PHE A 313 5.46 0.45 11.89
C PHE A 313 5.55 0.19 13.41
N ALA A 314 6.63 0.62 14.08
CA ALA A 314 6.86 0.44 15.51
C ALA A 314 5.84 1.16 16.42
N LYS A 315 4.97 1.99 15.84
CA LYS A 315 3.88 2.68 16.51
C LYS A 315 2.51 2.07 16.21
N GLY A 316 2.43 0.90 15.59
CA GLY A 316 1.17 0.17 15.51
C GLY A 316 0.11 0.86 14.64
N LEU A 317 -1.15 0.71 15.05
CA LEU A 317 -2.31 1.36 14.49
C LEU A 317 -2.49 2.77 15.07
N ARG A 318 -2.61 3.75 14.18
CA ARG A 318 -2.98 5.15 14.46
C ARG A 318 -4.29 5.46 13.78
N ILE A 319 -5.20 6.19 14.44
CA ILE A 319 -6.47 6.59 13.84
C ILE A 319 -6.54 8.11 13.86
N LEU A 320 -6.48 8.70 12.67
CA LEU A 320 -6.41 10.14 12.48
C LEU A 320 -7.76 10.70 12.02
N ASP A 321 -8.22 11.78 12.64
CA ASP A 321 -9.28 12.62 12.10
C ASP A 321 -8.64 13.77 11.32
N ILE A 322 -8.98 13.85 10.03
CA ILE A 322 -8.50 14.89 9.11
C ILE A 322 -9.58 15.92 8.75
N ALA A 323 -10.71 15.98 9.48
CA ALA A 323 -11.80 16.92 9.21
C ALA A 323 -11.33 18.38 9.14
N ASP A 324 -10.33 18.72 9.94
CA ASP A 324 -9.52 19.92 9.75
C ASP A 324 -8.22 19.58 9.03
N PRO A 325 -8.12 19.77 7.71
CA PRO A 325 -6.92 19.39 6.96
C PRO A 325 -5.71 20.30 7.24
N PHE A 326 -5.87 21.36 8.04
CA PHE A 326 -4.75 22.18 8.53
C PHE A 326 -4.19 21.68 9.86
N ALA A 327 -4.92 20.83 10.58
CA ALA A 327 -4.57 20.35 11.91
C ALA A 327 -5.13 18.94 12.14
N PRO A 328 -4.62 17.92 11.40
CA PRO A 328 -4.99 16.52 11.60
C PRO A 328 -4.70 16.09 13.05
N LYS A 329 -5.56 15.23 13.61
CA LYS A 329 -5.47 14.81 15.03
C LYS A 329 -5.52 13.30 15.18
N GLU A 330 -4.67 12.75 16.04
CA GLU A 330 -4.84 11.38 16.51
C GLU A 330 -5.97 11.30 17.53
N ILE A 331 -7.00 10.50 17.22
CA ILE A 331 -8.18 10.34 18.07
C ILE A 331 -8.22 8.98 18.77
N ALA A 332 -7.49 7.99 18.24
CA ALA A 332 -7.38 6.65 18.79
C ALA A 332 -6.10 5.96 18.31
N PHE A 333 -5.61 4.98 19.06
CA PHE A 333 -4.46 4.15 18.67
C PHE A 333 -4.52 2.77 19.30
N PHE A 334 -3.89 1.79 18.65
CA PHE A 334 -3.55 0.48 19.21
C PHE A 334 -2.07 0.21 18.89
N GLU A 335 -1.22 0.20 19.90
CA GLU A 335 0.20 -0.05 19.77
C GLU A 335 0.50 -1.44 20.33
N PRO A 336 0.70 -2.47 19.48
CA PRO A 336 0.94 -3.83 19.94
C PRO A 336 2.30 -3.95 20.63
N ASP A 337 2.43 -4.96 21.49
CA ASP A 337 3.74 -5.38 21.98
C ASP A 337 4.58 -5.92 20.80
N PRO A 338 5.92 -5.75 20.81
CA PRO A 338 6.78 -6.41 19.83
C PRO A 338 6.55 -7.93 19.83
N PRO A 339 6.44 -8.56 18.65
CA PRO A 339 6.41 -10.02 18.57
C PRO A 339 7.63 -10.66 19.22
N GLU A 340 7.46 -11.86 19.78
CA GLU A 340 8.54 -12.60 20.45
C GLU A 340 9.77 -12.73 19.53
N GLY A 341 10.95 -12.37 20.05
CA GLY A 341 12.21 -12.38 19.32
C GLY A 341 12.54 -11.11 18.53
N PHE A 342 11.67 -10.08 18.58
CA PHE A 342 11.90 -8.80 17.93
C PHE A 342 11.90 -7.64 18.92
N GLU A 343 12.71 -6.63 18.63
CA GLU A 343 12.83 -5.43 19.47
C GLU A 343 11.60 -4.52 19.38
N LEU A 344 10.97 -4.48 18.20
CA LEU A 344 9.86 -3.57 17.89
C LEU A 344 8.80 -4.29 17.07
N ALA A 345 7.55 -3.88 17.23
CA ALA A 345 6.51 -4.17 16.24
C ALA A 345 6.88 -3.56 14.88
N SER A 346 6.30 -4.10 13.81
CA SER A 346 6.46 -3.63 12.44
C SER A 346 5.12 -3.71 11.72
N SER A 347 4.12 -2.96 12.22
CA SER A 347 2.81 -2.89 11.58
C SER A 347 2.90 -2.30 10.16
N ASN A 348 2.46 -3.07 9.18
CA ASN A 348 2.70 -2.80 7.76
C ASN A 348 1.46 -2.30 7.02
N ASP A 349 0.27 -2.76 7.36
CA ASP A 349 -0.93 -2.34 6.64
C ASP A 349 -2.13 -2.43 7.56
N VAL A 350 -3.17 -1.70 7.19
CA VAL A 350 -4.44 -1.74 7.89
C VAL A 350 -5.56 -1.65 6.88
N THR A 351 -6.60 -2.45 7.11
CA THR A 351 -7.88 -2.35 6.38
C THR A 351 -9.04 -2.34 7.37
N MET A 352 -10.24 -2.08 6.84
CA MET A 352 -11.48 -2.02 7.60
C MET A 352 -12.59 -2.81 6.88
N ASP A 353 -13.47 -3.45 7.65
CA ASP A 353 -14.69 -4.08 7.13
C ASP A 353 -15.95 -3.21 7.33
N SER A 354 -17.10 -3.71 6.86
CA SER A 354 -18.38 -3.00 6.99
C SER A 354 -18.92 -2.91 8.42
N ARG A 355 -18.37 -3.70 9.36
CA ARG A 355 -18.71 -3.64 10.78
C ARG A 355 -17.91 -2.55 11.52
N GLY A 356 -16.93 -1.94 10.85
CA GLY A 356 -16.00 -0.98 11.46
C GLY A 356 -14.84 -1.64 12.20
N LEU A 357 -14.62 -2.95 12.00
CA LEU A 357 -13.46 -3.64 12.56
C LEU A 357 -12.22 -3.33 11.75
N LEU A 358 -11.11 -3.13 12.46
CA LEU A 358 -9.80 -2.84 11.88
C LEU A 358 -8.93 -4.09 11.92
N TYR A 359 -8.21 -4.33 10.84
CA TYR A 359 -7.30 -5.47 10.69
C TYR A 359 -5.90 -4.92 10.48
N LEU A 360 -5.02 -5.05 11.48
CA LEU A 360 -3.65 -4.55 11.46
C LEU A 360 -2.68 -5.71 11.25
N ILE A 361 -1.97 -5.74 10.13
CA ILE A 361 -0.94 -6.76 9.86
C ILE A 361 0.42 -6.28 10.34
N ASP A 362 1.14 -7.15 11.03
CA ASP A 362 2.57 -6.96 11.33
C ASP A 362 3.43 -7.71 10.30
N ARG A 363 4.56 -7.12 9.89
CA ARG A 363 5.52 -7.79 8.98
C ARG A 363 6.13 -9.04 9.57
N GLN A 364 6.26 -9.08 10.89
CA GLN A 364 6.98 -10.10 11.62
C GLN A 364 6.04 -11.23 12.03
N ARG A 365 4.83 -10.90 12.52
CA ARG A 365 3.89 -11.92 12.99
C ARG A 365 2.45 -11.43 13.08
N GLY A 366 1.56 -12.13 12.38
CA GLY A 366 0.13 -12.13 12.66
C GLY A 366 -0.65 -10.86 12.28
N VAL A 367 -1.98 -10.98 12.41
CA VAL A 367 -2.94 -9.88 12.22
C VAL A 367 -3.70 -9.66 13.52
N ASP A 368 -3.76 -8.41 13.98
CA ASP A 368 -4.64 -8.00 15.07
C ASP A 368 -5.99 -7.54 14.53
N ILE A 369 -7.08 -8.08 15.10
CA ILE A 369 -8.44 -7.58 14.88
C ILE A 369 -8.76 -6.61 16.02
N VAL A 370 -9.02 -5.36 15.68
CA VAL A 370 -9.18 -4.26 16.63
C VAL A 370 -10.56 -3.61 16.45
N GLU A 371 -11.30 -3.45 17.55
CA GLU A 371 -12.49 -2.60 17.60
C GLU A 371 -12.14 -1.20 18.10
N THR A 372 -12.91 -0.20 17.69
CA THR A 372 -12.74 1.18 18.15
C THR A 372 -14.07 1.88 18.34
N SER A 373 -14.13 2.81 19.29
CA SER A 373 -15.33 3.59 19.60
C SER A 373 -15.50 4.87 18.75
N VAL A 374 -14.57 5.13 17.82
CA VAL A 374 -14.55 6.37 17.03
C VAL A 374 -14.92 6.17 15.55
N LEU A 375 -15.21 4.94 15.12
CA LEU A 375 -15.64 4.61 13.75
C LEU A 375 -17.13 4.32 13.65
#